data_AF-A0A0W0R3G5-F1
#
_entry.id   AF-A0A0W0R3G5-F1
#
_cell.length_a   1.000
_cell.length_b   1.000
_cell.length_c   1.000
_cell.angle_alpha   90.00
_cell.angle_beta   90.00
_cell.angle_gamma   90.00
#
_symmetry.space_group_name_H-M   'P 1'
#
loop_
_entity.id
_entity.type
_entity.pdbx_description
1 polymer ?
#
loop_
_entity_poly.entity_id
_entity_poly.type
_entity_poly.pdbx_seq_one_letter_code
_entity_poly.pdbx_strand_id
1 'polypeptide(L)'
;MGLAAMLFSKITYPFRAARYGGATNLNDFAPDLKEYCHSMKLKAAPSEETTAAFDMYLANRLNSVDKFSDLKVAGTPLTEKFKDHPDILADLNATLGTLTDNTKDAQRSYNKKLKDINTTFENDEPYSPQRFTDSFASRRGTASAAITAQQKKDLERLEEKFQDPAFKAKLTAAGMSEGDITKLKDEMKAKLVESHKKEKEAFDKTTTDTLNKWTTDQQFETARLSWLLNQYKNNQAMREQIDAIVAKKIREQGENELSVQITDKAAIFKDIKPSDIANITTVTGKPLTKTAKGYELEMPNLWLSHAYYQGSLNRMRADMRSLVGAIRAQGYSGIKLSFDHKDPDHAYKIAREAYAACREEGFEPNKIKMVINGEVLKGDELHKKLFGTVPEKEKAAELSAQHFEKMRGDRAKEAAGASDVRIAQKSVAMREELGQGRRQQQARADAARQSERVDVEMTTAPQRA
;
A
#
# COMPACT_ATOMS: atom_id res chain seq x y z
N MET A 1 -67.36 3.24 34.48
CA MET A 1 -67.45 2.41 33.25
C MET A 1 -67.40 3.35 32.05
N GLY A 2 -66.35 3.25 31.24
CA GLY A 2 -66.15 4.07 30.05
C GLY A 2 -64.99 3.49 29.23
N LEU A 3 -65.33 2.57 28.32
CA LEU A 3 -64.39 1.98 27.36
C LEU A 3 -64.14 2.97 26.21
N ALA A 4 -62.88 3.33 25.96
CA ALA A 4 -62.46 3.98 24.73
C ALA A 4 -61.92 2.91 23.77
N ALA A 5 -62.59 2.76 22.63
CA ALA A 5 -62.17 1.93 21.52
C ALA A 5 -61.14 2.70 20.66
N MET A 6 -59.92 2.16 20.50
CA MET A 6 -58.96 2.61 19.49
C MET A 6 -58.97 1.67 18.30
N LEU A 7 -59.26 2.25 17.14
CA LEU A 7 -59.18 1.66 15.81
C LEU A 7 -57.71 1.34 15.46
N PHE A 8 -57.40 0.08 15.24
CA PHE A 8 -56.14 -0.34 14.62
C PHE A 8 -56.23 -0.22 13.10
N SER A 9 -55.60 0.81 12.53
CA SER A 9 -55.32 0.84 11.09
C SER A 9 -54.15 -0.11 10.79
N LYS A 10 -54.42 -1.20 10.06
CA LYS A 10 -53.40 -2.07 9.48
C LYS A 10 -52.58 -1.29 8.45
N ILE A 11 -51.42 -0.77 8.85
CA ILE A 11 -50.36 -0.37 7.93
C ILE A 11 -49.53 -1.62 7.67
N THR A 12 -49.84 -2.33 6.59
CA THR A 12 -48.97 -3.38 6.04
C THR A 12 -47.76 -2.72 5.38
N TYR A 13 -46.64 -2.69 6.08
CA TYR A 13 -45.34 -2.45 5.46
C TYR A 13 -44.92 -3.72 4.70
N PRO A 14 -44.55 -3.66 3.41
CA PRO A 14 -43.88 -4.76 2.77
C PRO A 14 -42.46 -4.88 3.36
N PHE A 15 -42.32 -5.72 4.39
CA PHE A 15 -41.02 -6.17 4.89
C PHE A 15 -40.40 -7.06 3.80
N ARG A 16 -39.73 -6.43 2.83
CA ARG A 16 -38.76 -7.16 1.99
C ARG A 16 -37.71 -7.69 2.95
N ALA A 17 -37.61 -9.01 3.06
CA ALA A 17 -36.49 -9.67 3.69
C ALA A 17 -35.22 -9.27 2.93
N ALA A 18 -34.61 -8.16 3.33
CA ALA A 18 -33.24 -7.85 2.99
C ALA A 18 -32.43 -9.04 3.49
N ARG A 19 -31.83 -9.80 2.56
CA ARG A 19 -30.77 -10.73 2.92
C ARG A 19 -29.75 -9.90 3.70
N TYR A 20 -29.59 -10.19 5.00
CA TYR A 20 -28.63 -9.56 5.90
C TYR A 20 -27.17 -9.96 5.53
N GLY A 21 -26.82 -9.92 4.26
CA GLY A 21 -25.46 -9.70 3.83
C GLY A 21 -25.26 -8.20 3.84
N GLY A 22 -24.62 -7.66 4.87
CA GLY A 22 -24.19 -6.26 4.87
C GLY A 22 -23.50 -5.96 3.54
N ALA A 23 -24.02 -5.01 2.78
CA ALA A 23 -23.75 -4.75 1.35
C ALA A 23 -22.51 -5.49 0.80
N THR A 24 -22.73 -6.69 0.26
CA THR A 24 -21.66 -7.61 -0.18
C THR A 24 -21.29 -7.43 -1.65
N ASN A 25 -21.81 -6.42 -2.35
CA ASN A 25 -21.51 -6.18 -3.76
C ASN A 25 -21.05 -4.73 -4.00
N LEU A 26 -19.77 -4.50 -4.27
CA LEU A 26 -19.27 -3.15 -4.65
C LEU A 26 -19.74 -2.71 -6.05
N ASN A 27 -20.38 -3.58 -6.83
CA ASN A 27 -20.98 -3.18 -8.11
C ASN A 27 -22.17 -2.22 -7.93
N ASP A 28 -22.81 -2.19 -6.76
CA ASP A 28 -23.77 -1.14 -6.39
C ASP A 28 -23.08 0.18 -5.97
N PHE A 29 -21.74 0.21 -5.96
CA PHE A 29 -20.86 1.31 -5.50
C PHE A 29 -19.82 1.75 -6.55
N ALA A 30 -19.82 1.15 -7.74
CA ALA A 30 -18.75 1.29 -8.72
C ALA A 30 -18.57 2.71 -9.31
N PRO A 31 -19.61 3.55 -9.47
CA PRO A 31 -19.42 4.97 -9.78
C PRO A 31 -18.87 5.76 -8.59
N ASP A 32 -19.30 5.40 -7.37
CA ASP A 32 -19.07 6.10 -6.09
C ASP A 32 -17.62 6.03 -5.57
N LEU A 33 -16.89 4.96 -5.95
CA LEU A 33 -15.53 4.68 -5.47
C LEU A 33 -14.44 5.60 -6.07
N LYS A 34 -14.77 6.38 -7.11
CA LYS A 34 -13.77 7.17 -7.85
C LYS A 34 -13.20 8.34 -7.04
N GLU A 35 -14.03 8.97 -6.21
CA GLU A 35 -13.63 10.05 -5.28
C GLU A 35 -13.29 9.55 -3.88
N TYR A 36 -13.63 8.28 -3.57
CA TYR A 36 -13.25 7.60 -2.33
C TYR A 36 -11.74 7.61 -2.09
N CYS A 37 -10.94 7.53 -3.17
CA CYS A 37 -9.49 7.65 -3.12
C CYS A 37 -9.03 8.97 -2.51
N HIS A 38 -9.72 10.10 -2.78
CA HIS A 38 -9.32 11.43 -2.30
C HIS A 38 -9.49 11.60 -0.78
N SER A 39 -10.25 10.71 -0.14
CA SER A 39 -10.43 10.69 1.32
C SER A 39 -9.48 9.74 2.06
N MET A 40 -8.74 8.88 1.33
CA MET A 40 -7.74 8.01 1.94
C MET A 40 -6.39 8.72 2.01
N LYS A 41 -5.78 8.77 3.20
CA LYS A 41 -4.43 9.28 3.39
C LYS A 41 -3.53 8.18 3.94
N LEU A 42 -2.40 7.92 3.28
CA LEU A 42 -1.29 7.21 3.91
C LEU A 42 -0.80 8.05 5.10
N LYS A 43 -0.35 7.40 6.17
CA LYS A 43 0.02 8.11 7.40
C LYS A 43 1.34 8.86 7.28
N ALA A 44 2.18 8.50 6.32
CA ALA A 44 3.49 9.10 6.14
C ALA A 44 3.97 8.99 4.69
N ALA A 45 4.67 10.03 4.26
CA ALA A 45 5.53 10.02 3.09
C ALA A 45 6.62 8.91 3.20
N PRO A 46 7.22 8.49 2.08
CA PRO A 46 8.40 7.63 2.12
C PRO A 46 9.51 8.28 2.95
N SER A 47 10.25 7.48 3.73
CA SER A 47 11.38 8.01 4.51
C SER A 47 12.49 8.53 3.60
N GLU A 48 13.35 9.39 4.16
CA GLU A 48 14.59 9.82 3.49
C GLU A 48 15.44 8.60 3.08
N GLU A 49 15.59 7.62 3.98
CA GLU A 49 16.27 6.35 3.69
C GLU A 49 15.66 5.60 2.49
N THR A 50 14.32 5.57 2.38
CA THR A 50 13.66 4.95 1.23
C THR A 50 13.93 5.75 -0.04
N THR A 51 13.85 7.08 0.05
CA THR A 51 14.11 7.99 -1.07
C THR A 51 15.53 7.85 -1.59
N ALA A 52 16.50 7.68 -0.69
CA ALA A 52 17.90 7.51 -0.99
C ALA A 52 18.32 6.05 -1.23
N ALA A 53 17.43 5.06 -1.13
CA ALA A 53 17.81 3.65 -1.11
C ALA A 53 18.63 3.20 -2.34
N PHE A 54 18.27 3.69 -3.53
CA PHE A 54 19.04 3.39 -4.75
C PHE A 54 20.40 4.10 -4.72
N ASP A 55 20.45 5.37 -4.30
CA ASP A 55 21.69 6.13 -4.20
C ASP A 55 22.64 5.53 -3.16
N MET A 56 22.10 5.03 -2.04
CA MET A 56 22.84 4.27 -1.03
C MET A 56 23.41 2.97 -1.60
N TYR A 57 22.64 2.25 -2.43
CA TYR A 57 23.17 1.10 -3.17
C TYR A 57 24.38 1.51 -4.02
N LEU A 58 24.27 2.58 -4.81
CA LEU A 58 25.37 3.05 -5.67
C LEU A 58 26.59 3.52 -4.90
N ALA A 59 26.40 4.22 -3.77
CA ALA A 59 27.47 4.66 -2.90
C ALA A 59 28.21 3.47 -2.25
N ASN A 60 27.46 2.44 -1.87
CA ASN A 60 28.00 1.25 -1.19
C ASN A 60 28.55 0.19 -2.16
N ARG A 61 28.23 0.27 -3.45
CA ARG A 61 28.79 -0.64 -4.48
C ARG A 61 30.30 -0.77 -4.34
N LEU A 62 30.77 -2.00 -4.41
CA LEU A 62 32.19 -2.34 -4.50
C LEU A 62 32.72 -2.04 -5.92
N ASN A 63 32.85 -0.75 -6.22
CA ASN A 63 33.06 -0.19 -7.57
C ASN A 63 34.49 0.32 -7.82
N SER A 64 35.42 0.05 -6.92
CA SER A 64 36.83 0.48 -7.02
C SER A 64 37.73 -0.47 -6.25
N VAL A 65 39.01 -0.53 -6.63
CA VAL A 65 40.03 -1.34 -5.97
C VAL A 65 40.26 -0.96 -4.51
N ASP A 66 40.09 0.31 -4.14
CA ASP A 66 40.27 0.77 -2.75
C ASP A 66 39.22 0.15 -1.81
N LYS A 67 38.05 -0.22 -2.34
CA LYS A 67 37.01 -0.91 -1.58
C LYS A 67 37.27 -2.41 -1.39
N PHE A 68 38.36 -2.95 -1.97
CA PHE A 68 38.89 -4.27 -1.65
C PHE A 68 39.99 -4.21 -0.58
N SER A 69 39.86 -3.32 0.42
CA SER A 69 40.90 -3.07 1.45
C SER A 69 41.41 -4.33 2.15
N ASP A 70 40.56 -5.34 2.33
CA ASP A 70 40.93 -6.57 3.03
C ASP A 70 41.54 -7.64 2.10
N LEU A 71 41.54 -7.41 0.78
CA LEU A 71 42.11 -8.35 -0.18
C LEU A 71 43.63 -8.18 -0.22
N LYS A 72 44.35 -9.28 0.00
CA LYS A 72 45.81 -9.30 0.05
C LYS A 72 46.38 -10.22 -1.02
N VAL A 73 47.34 -9.72 -1.79
CA VAL A 73 48.13 -10.47 -2.76
C VAL A 73 49.50 -10.72 -2.16
N ALA A 74 49.85 -11.98 -1.92
CA ALA A 74 51.10 -12.38 -1.24
C ALA A 74 51.34 -11.62 0.09
N GLY A 75 50.28 -11.45 0.88
CA GLY A 75 50.33 -10.78 2.19
C GLY A 75 50.28 -9.25 2.15
N THR A 76 50.34 -8.63 0.96
CA THR A 76 50.29 -7.16 0.78
C THR A 76 48.90 -6.74 0.28
N PRO A 77 48.30 -5.65 0.79
CA PRO A 77 47.05 -5.11 0.25
C PRO A 77 47.09 -4.90 -1.27
N LEU A 78 45.97 -5.11 -1.96
CA LEU A 78 45.88 -5.02 -3.43
C LEU A 78 46.45 -3.70 -3.99
N THR A 79 46.09 -2.58 -3.37
CA THR A 79 46.49 -1.23 -3.80
C THR A 79 47.99 -1.00 -3.59
N GLU A 80 48.55 -1.47 -2.47
CA GLU A 80 49.97 -1.40 -2.19
C GLU A 80 50.79 -2.32 -3.12
N LYS A 81 50.27 -3.52 -3.41
CA LYS A 81 50.94 -4.48 -4.31
C LYS A 81 51.15 -3.91 -5.71
N PHE A 82 50.21 -3.10 -6.21
CA PHE A 82 50.26 -2.53 -7.55
C PHE A 82 50.50 -1.00 -7.54
N LYS A 83 51.03 -0.43 -6.46
CA LYS A 83 51.31 1.01 -6.38
C LYS A 83 52.26 1.50 -7.49
N ASP A 84 53.23 0.65 -7.88
CA ASP A 84 54.21 0.93 -8.93
C ASP A 84 53.71 0.52 -10.33
N HIS A 85 52.47 0.00 -10.41
CA HIS A 85 51.77 -0.42 -11.62
C HIS A 85 50.37 0.23 -11.69
N PRO A 86 50.29 1.57 -11.76
CA PRO A 86 49.02 2.30 -11.67
C PRO A 86 48.05 1.97 -12.80
N ASP A 87 48.54 1.48 -13.93
CA ASP A 87 47.72 1.05 -15.07
C ASP A 87 46.90 -0.21 -14.75
N ILE A 88 47.40 -1.11 -13.89
CA ILE A 88 46.64 -2.28 -13.40
C ILE A 88 45.48 -1.81 -12.52
N LEU A 89 45.74 -0.88 -11.59
CA LEU A 89 44.71 -0.31 -10.72
C LEU A 89 43.67 0.48 -11.52
N ALA A 90 44.10 1.24 -12.53
CA ALA A 90 43.20 1.96 -13.44
C ALA A 90 42.31 1.00 -14.24
N ASP A 91 42.88 -0.08 -14.78
CA ASP A 91 42.16 -1.11 -15.52
C ASP A 91 41.10 -1.81 -14.67
N LEU A 92 41.43 -2.15 -13.41
CA LEU A 92 40.48 -2.74 -12.46
C LEU A 92 39.38 -1.73 -12.08
N ASN A 93 39.74 -0.48 -11.79
CA ASN A 93 38.76 0.58 -11.49
C ASN A 93 37.80 0.83 -12.65
N ALA A 94 38.29 0.86 -13.90
CA ALA A 94 37.44 1.00 -15.08
C ALA A 94 36.45 -0.17 -15.22
N THR A 95 36.91 -1.39 -14.92
CA THR A 95 36.11 -2.61 -14.97
C THR A 95 34.97 -2.59 -13.94
N LEU A 96 35.26 -2.19 -12.70
CA LEU A 96 34.33 -2.21 -11.55
C LEU A 96 33.41 -0.98 -11.50
N GLY A 97 33.91 0.18 -11.93
CA GLY A 97 33.23 1.48 -11.81
C GLY A 97 32.08 1.68 -12.78
N THR A 98 32.03 0.91 -13.87
CA THR A 98 31.14 1.19 -15.00
C THR A 98 29.67 0.82 -14.70
N LEU A 99 28.79 1.82 -14.61
CA LEU A 99 27.34 1.58 -14.57
C LEU A 99 26.77 1.35 -15.98
N THR A 100 25.86 0.38 -16.10
CA THR A 100 25.04 0.22 -17.30
C THR A 100 24.02 1.35 -17.40
N ASP A 101 23.60 1.68 -18.62
CA ASP A 101 22.58 2.71 -18.84
C ASP A 101 21.24 2.31 -18.22
N ASN A 102 20.89 1.02 -18.27
CA ASN A 102 19.70 0.49 -17.59
C ASN A 102 19.72 0.80 -16.07
N THR A 103 20.87 0.67 -15.41
CA THR A 103 20.99 0.98 -13.98
C THR A 103 20.87 2.47 -13.70
N LYS A 104 21.49 3.33 -14.54
CA LYS A 104 21.35 4.79 -14.43
C LYS A 104 19.90 5.24 -14.66
N ASP A 105 19.22 4.65 -15.64
CA ASP A 105 17.82 4.94 -15.95
C ASP A 105 16.89 4.49 -14.83
N ALA A 106 17.11 3.30 -14.28
CA ALA A 106 16.36 2.80 -13.14
C ALA A 106 16.54 3.69 -11.91
N GLN A 107 17.76 4.13 -11.60
CA GLN A 107 18.05 5.08 -10.52
C GLN A 107 17.27 6.39 -10.72
N ARG A 108 17.41 7.04 -11.89
CA ARG A 108 16.72 8.30 -12.18
C ARG A 108 15.21 8.17 -12.08
N SER A 109 14.66 7.08 -12.63
CA SER A 109 13.22 6.79 -12.59
C SER A 109 12.71 6.56 -11.16
N TYR A 110 13.49 5.82 -10.36
CA TYR A 110 13.19 5.56 -8.94
C TYR A 110 13.19 6.86 -8.13
N ASN A 111 14.28 7.62 -8.18
CA ASN A 111 14.45 8.87 -7.41
C ASN A 111 13.39 9.90 -7.81
N LYS A 112 13.15 10.06 -9.12
CA LYS A 112 12.10 10.96 -9.61
C LYS A 112 10.74 10.59 -9.06
N LYS A 113 10.37 9.30 -9.11
CA LYS A 113 9.04 8.88 -8.66
C LYS A 113 8.84 9.09 -7.16
N LEU A 114 9.85 8.81 -6.33
CA LEU A 114 9.75 9.07 -4.89
C LEU A 114 9.70 10.56 -4.57
N LYS A 115 10.44 11.40 -5.32
CA LYS A 115 10.31 12.86 -5.22
C LYS A 115 8.89 13.33 -5.59
N ASP A 116 8.31 12.82 -6.67
CA ASP A 116 6.94 13.15 -7.08
C ASP A 116 5.94 12.76 -5.98
N ILE A 117 6.12 11.58 -5.36
CA ILE A 117 5.30 11.14 -4.22
C ILE A 117 5.47 12.10 -3.04
N ASN A 118 6.69 12.40 -2.60
CA ASN A 118 6.96 13.32 -1.50
C ASN A 118 6.32 14.70 -1.74
N THR A 119 6.46 15.24 -2.95
CA THR A 119 5.85 16.52 -3.33
C THR A 119 4.32 16.48 -3.18
N THR A 120 3.69 15.37 -3.57
CA THR A 120 2.24 15.20 -3.42
C THR A 120 1.83 15.19 -1.94
N PHE A 121 2.64 14.58 -1.06
CA PHE A 121 2.41 14.60 0.39
C PHE A 121 2.62 16.00 0.99
N GLU A 122 3.69 16.70 0.60
CA GLU A 122 4.04 18.03 1.09
C GLU A 122 2.97 19.08 0.73
N ASN A 123 2.38 18.95 -0.46
CA ASN A 123 1.34 19.86 -0.94
C ASN A 123 -0.09 19.51 -0.47
N ASP A 124 -0.27 18.45 0.35
CA ASP A 124 -1.58 17.83 0.67
C ASP A 124 -2.47 17.59 -0.56
N GLU A 125 -1.87 17.32 -1.72
CA GLU A 125 -2.59 17.12 -2.97
C GLU A 125 -3.44 15.83 -2.90
N PRO A 126 -4.66 15.79 -3.45
CA PRO A 126 -5.46 14.57 -3.47
C PRO A 126 -4.78 13.44 -4.24
N TYR A 127 -4.55 12.30 -3.59
CA TYR A 127 -3.96 11.11 -4.21
C TYR A 127 -4.77 9.83 -3.93
N SER A 128 -4.39 8.74 -4.59
CA SER A 128 -4.91 7.40 -4.30
C SER A 128 -3.79 6.59 -3.64
N PRO A 129 -3.95 6.18 -2.37
CA PRO A 129 -2.95 5.34 -1.69
C PRO A 129 -2.62 4.06 -2.45
N GLN A 130 -3.62 3.40 -3.06
CA GLN A 130 -3.39 2.22 -3.91
C GLN A 130 -2.44 2.55 -5.07
N ARG A 131 -2.67 3.66 -5.79
CA ARG A 131 -1.79 4.06 -6.89
C ARG A 131 -0.38 4.37 -6.44
N PHE A 132 -0.21 4.94 -5.24
CA PHE A 132 1.11 5.20 -4.67
C PHE A 132 1.82 3.91 -4.32
N THR A 133 1.14 3.00 -3.62
CA THR A 133 1.61 1.65 -3.31
C THR A 133 2.01 0.88 -4.57
N ASP A 134 1.15 0.83 -5.59
CA ASP A 134 1.40 0.12 -6.85
C ASP A 134 2.54 0.75 -7.65
N SER A 135 2.54 2.08 -7.77
CA SER A 135 3.60 2.78 -8.48
C SER A 135 4.94 2.59 -7.78
N PHE A 136 4.98 2.60 -6.45
CA PHE A 136 6.19 2.34 -5.68
C PHE A 136 6.64 0.89 -5.81
N ALA A 137 5.72 -0.08 -5.69
CA ALA A 137 6.02 -1.50 -5.88
C ALA A 137 6.60 -1.79 -7.28
N SER A 138 6.02 -1.18 -8.32
CA SER A 138 6.52 -1.27 -9.69
C SER A 138 7.94 -0.70 -9.81
N ARG A 139 8.18 0.52 -9.29
CA ARG A 139 9.52 1.14 -9.34
C ARG A 139 10.56 0.37 -8.52
N ARG A 140 10.18 -0.16 -7.36
CA ARG A 140 11.02 -1.07 -6.57
C ARG A 140 11.40 -2.31 -7.38
N GLY A 141 10.42 -2.92 -8.07
CA GLY A 141 10.65 -4.08 -8.93
C GLY A 141 11.65 -3.79 -10.06
N THR A 142 11.44 -2.68 -10.78
CA THR A 142 12.38 -2.23 -11.83
C THR A 142 13.77 -1.95 -11.27
N ALA A 143 13.87 -1.27 -10.14
CA ALA A 143 15.14 -0.95 -9.49
C ALA A 143 15.89 -2.22 -9.05
N SER A 144 15.21 -3.13 -8.36
CA SER A 144 15.81 -4.41 -7.95
C SER A 144 16.27 -5.23 -9.15
N ALA A 145 15.53 -5.25 -10.26
CA ALA A 145 15.94 -5.96 -11.46
C ALA A 145 17.19 -5.33 -12.11
N ALA A 146 17.27 -3.99 -12.14
CA ALA A 146 18.42 -3.27 -12.65
C ALA A 146 19.67 -3.46 -11.78
N ILE A 147 19.51 -3.54 -10.45
CA ILE A 147 20.59 -3.89 -9.51
C ILE A 147 21.12 -5.29 -9.83
N THR A 148 20.25 -6.30 -9.92
CA THR A 148 20.66 -7.67 -10.25
C THR A 148 21.37 -7.74 -11.61
N ALA A 149 20.87 -7.01 -12.62
CA ALA A 149 21.49 -6.95 -13.94
C ALA A 149 22.88 -6.29 -13.91
N GLN A 150 23.05 -5.21 -13.14
CA GLN A 150 24.34 -4.57 -12.92
C GLN A 150 25.33 -5.52 -12.25
N GLN A 151 24.91 -6.19 -11.18
CA GLN A 151 25.74 -7.13 -10.42
C GLN A 151 26.23 -8.29 -11.30
N LYS A 152 25.36 -8.80 -12.19
CA LYS A 152 25.75 -9.78 -13.21
C LYS A 152 26.80 -9.22 -14.17
N LYS A 153 26.60 -7.99 -14.67
CA LYS A 153 27.54 -7.33 -15.58
C LYS A 153 28.90 -7.03 -14.94
N ASP A 154 28.92 -6.70 -13.66
CA ASP A 154 30.17 -6.48 -12.92
C ASP A 154 31.00 -7.77 -12.84
N LEU A 155 30.35 -8.91 -12.58
CA LEU A 155 31.02 -10.22 -12.58
C LEU A 155 31.50 -10.66 -13.96
N GLU A 156 30.68 -10.45 -15.00
CA GLU A 156 31.05 -10.74 -16.40
C GLU A 156 32.27 -9.92 -16.83
N ARG A 157 32.26 -8.61 -16.58
CA ARG A 157 33.38 -7.73 -16.93
C ARG A 157 34.65 -8.06 -16.16
N LEU A 158 34.54 -8.43 -14.88
CA LEU A 158 35.70 -8.88 -14.11
C LEU A 158 36.28 -10.16 -14.74
N GLU A 159 35.45 -11.14 -15.05
CA GLU A 159 35.89 -12.39 -15.69
C GLU A 159 36.55 -12.11 -17.05
N GLU A 160 35.91 -11.32 -17.91
CA GLU A 160 36.45 -10.89 -19.22
C GLU A 160 37.80 -10.19 -19.06
N LYS A 161 37.93 -9.29 -18.07
CA LYS A 161 39.17 -8.57 -17.80
C LYS A 161 40.30 -9.51 -17.41
N PHE A 162 40.02 -10.52 -16.58
CA PHE A 162 41.01 -11.54 -16.24
C PHE A 162 41.25 -12.57 -17.36
N GLN A 163 40.44 -12.59 -18.43
CA GLN A 163 40.69 -13.39 -19.63
C GLN A 163 41.50 -12.64 -20.70
N ASP A 164 41.48 -11.30 -20.67
CA ASP A 164 42.26 -10.43 -21.57
C ASP A 164 43.78 -10.71 -21.48
N PRO A 165 44.41 -11.19 -22.58
CA PRO A 165 45.85 -11.46 -22.59
C PRO A 165 46.71 -10.24 -22.26
N ALA A 166 46.27 -9.03 -22.65
CA ALA A 166 47.02 -7.82 -22.37
C ALA A 166 47.03 -7.50 -20.87
N PHE A 167 45.88 -7.66 -20.20
CA PHE A 167 45.79 -7.49 -18.75
C PHE A 167 46.57 -8.56 -17.99
N LYS A 168 46.51 -9.83 -18.41
CA LYS A 168 47.34 -10.89 -17.82
C LYS A 168 48.83 -10.59 -17.94
N ALA A 169 49.28 -10.11 -19.10
CA ALA A 169 50.69 -9.75 -19.31
C ALA A 169 51.14 -8.64 -18.34
N LYS A 170 50.28 -7.65 -18.05
CA LYS A 170 50.56 -6.61 -17.04
C LYS A 170 50.70 -7.20 -15.64
N LEU A 171 49.80 -8.10 -15.24
CA LEU A 171 49.88 -8.77 -13.93
C LEU A 171 51.15 -9.62 -13.80
N THR A 172 51.54 -10.34 -14.86
CA THR A 172 52.80 -11.10 -14.89
C THR A 172 54.03 -10.19 -14.81
N ALA A 173 54.02 -9.04 -15.51
CA ALA A 173 55.08 -8.05 -15.43
C ALA A 173 55.20 -7.42 -14.02
N ALA A 174 54.10 -7.37 -13.27
CA ALA A 174 54.06 -7.00 -11.85
C ALA A 174 54.47 -8.15 -10.89
N GLY A 175 55.01 -9.24 -11.44
CA GLY A 175 55.57 -10.36 -10.68
C GLY A 175 54.53 -11.34 -10.14
N MET A 176 53.34 -11.43 -10.75
CA MET A 176 52.37 -12.48 -10.41
C MET A 176 52.59 -13.75 -11.21
N SER A 177 52.49 -14.91 -10.55
CA SER A 177 52.38 -16.21 -11.23
C SER A 177 50.96 -16.42 -11.78
N GLU A 178 50.80 -17.34 -12.74
CA GLU A 178 49.47 -17.71 -13.26
C GLU A 178 48.52 -18.23 -12.15
N GLY A 179 49.08 -18.95 -11.17
CA GLY A 179 48.35 -19.39 -9.98
C GLY A 179 47.88 -18.22 -9.12
N ASP A 180 48.72 -17.22 -8.90
CA ASP A 180 48.36 -16.02 -8.13
C ASP A 180 47.31 -15.17 -8.87
N ILE A 181 47.39 -15.07 -10.20
CA ILE A 181 46.40 -14.36 -11.02
C ILE A 181 45.03 -15.02 -10.88
N THR A 182 45.00 -16.35 -10.95
CA THR A 182 43.76 -17.13 -10.79
C THR A 182 43.18 -16.94 -9.39
N LYS A 183 44.03 -17.01 -8.35
CA LYS A 183 43.61 -16.79 -6.96
C LYS A 183 43.07 -15.37 -6.74
N LEU A 184 43.75 -14.34 -7.27
CA LEU A 184 43.28 -12.95 -7.20
C LEU A 184 41.90 -12.79 -7.85
N LYS A 185 41.70 -13.37 -9.05
CA LYS A 185 40.40 -13.36 -9.73
C LYS A 185 39.31 -13.96 -8.85
N ASP A 186 39.55 -15.15 -8.30
CA ASP A 186 38.56 -15.87 -7.51
C ASP A 186 38.23 -15.15 -6.19
N GLU A 187 39.23 -14.56 -5.53
CA GLU A 187 39.03 -13.76 -4.32
C GLU A 187 38.27 -12.46 -4.59
N MET A 188 38.59 -11.74 -5.68
CA MET A 188 37.85 -10.55 -6.08
C MET A 188 36.40 -10.89 -6.43
N LYS A 189 36.18 -11.98 -7.16
CA LYS A 189 34.85 -12.48 -7.51
C LYS A 189 34.04 -12.87 -6.28
N ALA A 190 34.65 -13.57 -5.32
CA ALA A 190 34.00 -13.94 -4.07
C ALA A 190 33.58 -12.70 -3.26
N LYS A 191 34.47 -11.72 -3.13
CA LYS A 191 34.15 -10.44 -2.46
C LYS A 191 33.06 -9.64 -3.17
N LEU A 192 33.07 -9.60 -4.51
CA LEU A 192 31.98 -8.96 -5.27
C LEU A 192 30.64 -9.65 -5.02
N VAL A 193 30.59 -10.98 -5.09
CA VAL A 193 29.35 -11.74 -4.81
C VAL A 193 28.82 -11.46 -3.42
N GLU A 194 29.70 -11.45 -2.41
CA GLU A 194 29.31 -11.12 -1.03
C GLU A 194 28.78 -9.69 -0.90
N SER A 195 29.47 -8.71 -1.49
CA SER A 195 29.05 -7.30 -1.46
C SER A 195 27.72 -7.11 -2.19
N HIS A 196 27.57 -7.67 -3.40
CA HIS A 196 26.34 -7.64 -4.18
C HIS A 196 25.14 -8.17 -3.38
N LYS A 197 25.32 -9.27 -2.64
CA LYS A 197 24.28 -9.82 -1.78
C LYS A 197 23.88 -8.82 -0.69
N LYS A 198 24.84 -8.29 0.08
CA LYS A 198 24.57 -7.34 1.18
C LYS A 198 23.92 -6.06 0.69
N GLU A 199 24.44 -5.48 -0.39
CA GLU A 199 23.91 -4.27 -1.02
C GLU A 199 22.46 -4.46 -1.48
N LYS A 200 22.16 -5.60 -2.12
CA LYS A 200 20.81 -5.91 -2.58
C LYS A 200 19.86 -6.14 -1.41
N GLU A 201 20.27 -6.90 -0.40
CA GLU A 201 19.47 -7.13 0.81
C GLU A 201 19.13 -5.81 1.53
N ALA A 202 20.08 -4.89 1.62
CA ALA A 202 19.85 -3.56 2.20
C ALA A 202 18.81 -2.75 1.41
N PHE A 203 18.91 -2.74 0.08
CA PHE A 203 17.92 -2.09 -0.80
C PHE A 203 16.53 -2.73 -0.67
N ASP A 204 16.44 -4.05 -0.77
CA ASP A 204 15.18 -4.80 -0.73
C ASP A 204 14.48 -4.62 0.62
N LYS A 205 15.23 -4.69 1.73
CA LYS A 205 14.69 -4.51 3.07
C LYS A 205 14.07 -3.13 3.25
N THR A 206 14.85 -2.08 3.00
CA THR A 206 14.42 -0.67 3.17
C THR A 206 13.16 -0.39 2.37
N THR A 207 13.12 -0.85 1.12
CA THR A 207 11.98 -0.60 0.22
C THR A 207 10.77 -1.50 0.51
N THR A 208 10.98 -2.72 1.01
CA THR A 208 9.89 -3.64 1.40
C THR A 208 9.20 -3.19 2.68
N ASP A 209 9.96 -2.69 3.66
CA ASP A 209 9.39 -2.19 4.91
C ASP A 209 8.44 -1.00 4.65
N THR A 210 8.85 -0.06 3.79
CA THR A 210 7.98 1.05 3.36
C THR A 210 6.74 0.57 2.61
N LEU A 211 6.89 -0.39 1.68
CA LEU A 211 5.74 -0.93 0.95
C LEU A 211 4.74 -1.63 1.88
N ASN A 212 5.23 -2.42 2.84
CA ASN A 212 4.39 -3.11 3.82
C ASN A 212 3.65 -2.12 4.72
N LYS A 213 4.31 -1.04 5.14
CA LYS A 213 3.69 0.03 5.92
C LYS A 213 2.56 0.70 5.13
N TRP A 214 2.80 1.09 3.89
CA TRP A 214 1.77 1.71 3.05
C TRP A 214 0.61 0.77 2.74
N THR A 215 0.90 -0.49 2.43
CA THR A 215 -0.15 -1.50 2.22
C THR A 215 -1.03 -1.64 3.46
N THR A 216 -0.41 -1.67 4.64
CA THR A 216 -1.10 -1.72 5.92
C THR A 216 -1.95 -0.47 6.18
N ASP A 217 -1.39 0.72 5.97
CA ASP A 217 -2.10 1.99 6.13
C ASP A 217 -3.29 2.09 5.16
N GLN A 218 -3.09 1.66 3.92
CA GLN A 218 -4.15 1.60 2.93
C GLN A 218 -5.28 0.63 3.35
N GLN A 219 -4.94 -0.54 3.89
CA GLN A 219 -5.94 -1.48 4.42
C GLN A 219 -6.75 -0.85 5.56
N PHE A 220 -6.10 -0.11 6.46
CA PHE A 220 -6.78 0.59 7.54
C PHE A 220 -7.70 1.70 7.02
N GLU A 221 -7.24 2.51 6.07
CA GLU A 221 -8.07 3.56 5.48
C GLU A 221 -9.25 2.98 4.71
N THR A 222 -9.03 1.89 3.97
CA THR A 222 -10.11 1.18 3.27
C THR A 222 -11.15 0.65 4.25
N ALA A 223 -10.72 0.07 5.38
CA ALA A 223 -11.62 -0.41 6.43
C ALA A 223 -12.38 0.75 7.09
N ARG A 224 -11.68 1.85 7.43
CA ARG A 224 -12.26 3.07 8.02
C ARG A 224 -13.40 3.60 7.16
N LEU A 225 -13.11 3.85 5.90
CA LEU A 225 -14.05 4.43 4.96
C LEU A 225 -15.19 3.48 4.61
N SER A 226 -14.93 2.17 4.48
CA SER A 226 -15.97 1.18 4.18
C SER A 226 -16.98 1.13 5.33
N TRP A 227 -16.46 1.18 6.56
CA TRP A 227 -17.28 1.23 7.75
C TRP A 227 -18.08 2.53 7.82
N LEU A 228 -17.45 3.69 7.65
CA LEU A 228 -18.15 5.00 7.65
C LEU A 228 -19.24 5.07 6.59
N LEU A 229 -18.96 4.63 5.36
CA LEU A 229 -19.92 4.61 4.27
C LEU A 229 -21.11 3.70 4.59
N ASN A 230 -20.85 2.51 5.14
CA ASN A 230 -21.90 1.60 5.55
C ASN A 230 -22.79 2.21 6.64
N GLN A 231 -22.20 2.86 7.64
CA GLN A 231 -22.94 3.56 8.68
C GLN A 231 -23.76 4.72 8.10
N TYR A 232 -23.15 5.54 7.25
CA TYR A 232 -23.83 6.68 6.62
C TYR A 232 -25.04 6.24 5.77
N LYS A 233 -24.88 5.22 4.93
CA LYS A 233 -25.96 4.75 4.04
C LYS A 233 -27.10 4.06 4.81
N ASN A 234 -26.77 3.22 5.79
CA ASN A 234 -27.74 2.31 6.40
C ASN A 234 -28.26 2.75 7.77
N ASN A 235 -27.73 3.84 8.35
CA ASN A 235 -28.09 4.27 9.69
C ASN A 235 -28.29 5.78 9.77
N GLN A 236 -29.55 6.20 9.87
CA GLN A 236 -29.93 7.61 9.89
C GLN A 236 -29.30 8.37 11.09
N ALA A 237 -29.33 7.80 12.29
CA ALA A 237 -28.76 8.45 13.47
C ALA A 237 -27.24 8.63 13.37
N MET A 238 -26.54 7.70 12.70
CA MET A 238 -25.12 7.83 12.41
C MET A 238 -24.84 8.86 11.33
N ARG A 239 -25.70 8.92 10.29
CA ARG A 239 -25.63 9.92 9.23
C ARG A 239 -25.68 11.34 9.80
N GLU A 240 -26.68 11.61 10.62
CA GLU A 240 -26.89 12.92 11.26
C GLU A 240 -25.68 13.33 12.13
N GLN A 241 -25.06 12.39 12.85
CA GLN A 241 -23.84 12.64 13.61
C GLN A 241 -22.63 12.95 12.72
N ILE A 242 -22.46 12.19 11.62
CA ILE A 242 -21.38 12.42 10.66
C ILE A 242 -21.53 13.81 10.02
N ASP A 243 -22.74 14.18 9.58
CA ASP A 243 -23.04 15.49 9.00
C ASP A 243 -22.77 16.62 10.02
N ALA A 244 -23.11 16.42 11.30
CA ALA A 244 -22.83 17.37 12.36
C ALA A 244 -21.32 17.55 12.64
N ILE A 245 -20.54 16.46 12.64
CA ILE A 245 -19.07 16.50 12.78
C ILE A 245 -18.45 17.31 11.65
N VAL A 246 -18.93 17.09 10.42
CA VAL A 246 -18.43 17.78 9.23
C VAL A 246 -18.76 19.26 9.29
N ALA A 247 -20.02 19.60 9.58
CA ALA A 247 -20.45 20.98 9.74
C ALA A 247 -19.68 21.72 10.83
N LYS A 248 -19.27 21.02 11.90
CA LYS A 248 -18.41 21.57 12.96
C LYS A 248 -16.98 21.82 12.45
N LYS A 249 -16.36 20.83 11.79
CA LYS A 249 -14.98 20.99 11.30
C LYS A 249 -14.85 22.08 10.23
N ILE A 250 -15.83 22.23 9.33
CA ILE A 250 -15.88 23.33 8.34
C ILE A 250 -15.81 24.68 9.07
N ARG A 251 -16.62 24.86 10.12
CA ARG A 251 -16.65 26.10 10.90
C ARG A 251 -15.34 26.37 11.63
N GLU A 252 -14.69 25.34 12.15
CA GLU A 252 -13.44 25.46 12.92
C GLU A 252 -12.22 25.73 12.04
N GLN A 253 -12.17 25.17 10.82
CA GLN A 253 -11.01 25.28 9.94
C GLN A 253 -11.08 26.48 8.98
N GLY A 254 -12.24 27.13 8.83
CA GLY A 254 -12.40 28.26 7.91
C GLY A 254 -12.24 27.89 6.42
N GLU A 255 -12.07 26.60 6.12
CA GLU A 255 -11.92 26.05 4.79
C GLU A 255 -13.29 25.63 4.24
N ASN A 256 -13.63 26.10 3.03
CA ASN A 256 -14.78 25.63 2.27
C ASN A 256 -14.59 24.21 1.66
N GLU A 257 -13.45 23.54 1.92
CA GLU A 257 -13.08 22.26 1.29
C GLU A 257 -13.35 21.01 2.15
N LEU A 258 -13.82 21.16 3.39
CA LEU A 258 -14.34 20.02 4.15
C LEU A 258 -15.73 19.62 3.63
N SER A 259 -15.77 19.00 2.46
CA SER A 259 -17.03 18.53 1.88
C SER A 259 -17.31 17.08 2.30
N VAL A 260 -18.45 16.83 2.94
CA VAL A 260 -19.20 15.60 2.63
C VAL A 260 -19.97 15.90 1.35
N GLN A 261 -19.26 15.87 0.22
CA GLN A 261 -19.93 15.82 -1.06
C GLN A 261 -20.38 14.38 -1.26
N ILE A 262 -21.65 14.16 -0.92
CA ILE A 262 -22.35 12.99 -1.42
C ILE A 262 -23.16 13.45 -2.62
N THR A 263 -22.51 13.40 -3.77
CA THR A 263 -23.25 13.37 -5.04
C THR A 263 -23.84 11.97 -5.19
N ASP A 264 -24.69 11.76 -6.18
CA ASP A 264 -25.14 10.42 -6.60
C ASP A 264 -23.96 9.47 -6.98
N LYS A 265 -22.71 9.94 -6.88
CA LYS A 265 -21.47 9.34 -7.40
C LYS A 265 -20.25 9.48 -6.47
N ALA A 266 -20.37 9.89 -5.21
CA ALA A 266 -19.20 9.99 -4.30
C ALA A 266 -19.59 10.07 -2.82
N ALA A 267 -18.66 9.73 -1.91
CA ALA A 267 -18.73 10.11 -0.51
C ALA A 267 -17.32 10.41 0.00
N ILE A 268 -17.07 11.66 0.40
CA ILE A 268 -15.77 12.11 0.93
C ILE A 268 -15.86 12.16 2.46
N PHE A 269 -15.18 11.25 3.17
CA PHE A 269 -15.07 11.26 4.64
C PHE A 269 -13.67 11.72 5.09
N LYS A 270 -13.13 12.75 4.43
CA LYS A 270 -11.81 13.33 4.74
C LYS A 270 -11.79 13.74 6.22
N ASP A 271 -10.75 13.33 6.93
CA ASP A 271 -10.51 13.64 8.35
C ASP A 271 -11.59 13.19 9.36
N ILE A 272 -12.59 12.38 8.98
CA ILE A 272 -13.57 11.84 9.94
C ILE A 272 -13.06 10.52 10.50
N LYS A 273 -12.87 10.45 11.82
CA LYS A 273 -12.48 9.20 12.49
C LYS A 273 -13.71 8.53 13.09
N PRO A 274 -13.80 7.19 13.12
CA PRO A 274 -14.88 6.50 13.84
C PRO A 274 -14.94 6.89 15.33
N SER A 275 -13.80 7.29 15.91
CA SER A 275 -13.72 7.78 17.29
C SER A 275 -14.45 9.12 17.52
N ASP A 276 -14.69 9.88 16.46
CA ASP A 276 -15.36 11.19 16.51
C ASP A 276 -16.88 11.03 16.65
N ILE A 277 -17.41 9.84 16.35
CA ILE A 277 -18.83 9.52 16.44
C ILE A 277 -19.16 9.09 17.86
N ALA A 278 -20.10 9.79 18.50
CA ALA A 278 -20.45 9.60 19.90
C ALA A 278 -21.26 8.30 20.11
N ASN A 279 -22.30 8.10 19.30
CA ASN A 279 -23.22 6.98 19.45
C ASN A 279 -23.11 6.06 18.25
N ILE A 280 -22.25 5.05 18.35
CA ILE A 280 -22.16 3.99 17.35
C ILE A 280 -23.26 2.97 17.62
N THR A 281 -23.91 2.48 16.58
CA THR A 281 -24.89 1.40 16.67
C THR A 281 -24.51 0.25 15.75
N THR A 282 -24.88 -0.97 16.14
CA THR A 282 -24.65 -2.17 15.36
C THR A 282 -25.62 -2.27 14.18
N VAL A 283 -25.40 -3.25 13.29
CA VAL A 283 -26.32 -3.52 12.17
C VAL A 283 -27.75 -3.82 12.63
N THR A 284 -27.96 -4.38 13.83
CA THR A 284 -29.32 -4.58 14.39
C THR A 284 -29.87 -3.36 15.12
N GLY A 285 -29.13 -2.25 15.17
CA GLY A 285 -29.52 -1.02 15.84
C GLY A 285 -29.18 -0.97 17.33
N LYS A 286 -28.42 -1.92 17.86
CA LYS A 286 -27.99 -1.89 19.27
C LYS A 286 -26.91 -0.85 19.50
N PRO A 287 -26.98 -0.04 20.57
CA PRO A 287 -25.93 0.93 20.87
C PRO A 287 -24.64 0.22 21.28
N LEU A 288 -23.50 0.77 20.85
CA LEU A 288 -22.17 0.46 21.35
C LEU A 288 -21.76 1.55 22.34
N THR A 289 -21.61 1.18 23.59
CA THR A 289 -21.18 2.10 24.64
C THR A 289 -19.67 2.28 24.57
N LYS A 290 -19.20 3.50 24.34
CA LYS A 290 -17.77 3.82 24.34
C LYS A 290 -17.27 3.82 25.79
N THR A 291 -16.19 3.08 26.05
CA THR A 291 -15.52 3.03 27.35
C THR A 291 -14.09 3.55 27.22
N ALA A 292 -13.41 3.81 28.34
CA ALA A 292 -12.00 4.23 28.32
C ALA A 292 -11.06 3.22 27.64
N LYS A 293 -11.47 1.94 27.54
CA LYS A 293 -10.67 0.84 27.03
C LYS A 293 -11.18 0.28 25.69
N GLY A 294 -12.25 0.83 25.12
CA GLY A 294 -12.83 0.35 23.86
C GLY A 294 -14.33 0.55 23.77
N TYR A 295 -15.04 -0.50 23.36
CA TYR A 295 -16.50 -0.49 23.17
C TYR A 295 -17.12 -1.67 23.89
N GLU A 296 -18.32 -1.44 24.41
CA GLU A 296 -19.14 -2.44 25.08
C GLU A 296 -20.45 -2.61 24.32
N LEU A 297 -20.88 -3.87 24.18
CA LEU A 297 -22.13 -4.25 23.53
C LEU A 297 -22.96 -5.07 24.52
N GLU A 298 -24.13 -4.55 24.88
CA GLU A 298 -25.07 -5.29 25.72
C GLU A 298 -25.90 -6.27 24.87
N MET A 299 -25.61 -7.56 25.05
CA MET A 299 -26.35 -8.63 24.40
C MET A 299 -27.62 -8.96 25.19
N PRO A 300 -28.76 -9.21 24.50
CA PRO A 300 -30.03 -9.45 25.17
C PRO A 300 -30.00 -10.78 25.94
N ASN A 301 -30.83 -10.92 26.97
CA ASN A 301 -30.88 -12.18 27.72
C ASN A 301 -31.24 -13.37 26.81
N LEU A 302 -30.44 -14.45 26.89
CA LEU A 302 -30.61 -15.67 26.09
C LEU A 302 -32.04 -16.23 26.12
N TRP A 303 -32.66 -16.25 27.30
CA TRP A 303 -34.00 -16.80 27.52
C TRP A 303 -35.10 -15.97 26.87
N LEU A 304 -34.93 -14.65 26.85
CA LEU A 304 -35.91 -13.71 26.32
C LEU A 304 -35.72 -13.44 24.82
N SER A 305 -34.60 -13.86 24.23
CA SER A 305 -34.23 -13.50 22.87
C SER A 305 -33.59 -14.65 22.11
N HIS A 306 -34.22 -15.83 22.15
CA HIS A 306 -33.72 -17.01 21.46
C HIS A 306 -33.45 -16.78 19.95
N ALA A 307 -34.31 -16.02 19.28
CA ALA A 307 -34.16 -15.66 17.87
C ALA A 307 -32.90 -14.81 17.58
N TYR A 308 -32.36 -14.10 18.58
CA TYR A 308 -31.10 -13.36 18.46
C TYR A 308 -29.89 -14.30 18.36
N TYR A 309 -29.91 -15.37 19.15
CA TYR A 309 -28.79 -16.32 19.30
C TYR A 309 -28.84 -17.52 18.35
N GLN A 310 -30.04 -17.92 17.92
CA GLN A 310 -30.25 -19.14 17.12
C GLN A 310 -30.99 -18.89 15.80
N GLY A 311 -31.42 -17.65 15.54
CA GLY A 311 -32.13 -17.31 14.30
C GLY A 311 -31.27 -17.49 13.06
N SER A 312 -31.92 -17.82 11.93
CA SER A 312 -31.29 -17.95 10.60
C SER A 312 -30.57 -16.68 10.13
N LEU A 313 -30.89 -15.53 10.73
CA LEU A 313 -30.28 -14.23 10.44
C LEU A 313 -28.96 -13.98 11.20
N ASN A 314 -28.56 -14.87 12.12
CA ASN A 314 -27.34 -14.81 12.92
C ASN A 314 -27.02 -13.39 13.45
N ARG A 315 -28.01 -12.76 14.10
CA ARG A 315 -27.96 -11.37 14.56
C ARG A 315 -26.81 -11.11 15.52
N MET A 316 -26.55 -12.05 16.43
CA MET A 316 -25.42 -11.98 17.35
C MET A 316 -24.08 -11.80 16.61
N ARG A 317 -23.82 -12.62 15.58
CA ARG A 317 -22.58 -12.51 14.81
C ARG A 317 -22.50 -11.20 14.03
N ALA A 318 -23.61 -10.72 13.47
CA ALA A 318 -23.66 -9.44 12.78
C ALA A 318 -23.34 -8.26 13.71
N ASP A 319 -23.81 -8.30 14.96
CA ASP A 319 -23.52 -7.27 15.96
C ASP A 319 -22.07 -7.34 16.46
N MET A 320 -21.55 -8.55 16.70
CA MET A 320 -20.12 -8.74 17.00
C MET A 320 -19.24 -8.22 15.86
N ARG A 321 -19.60 -8.51 14.61
CA ARG A 321 -18.89 -8.01 13.44
C ARG A 321 -18.96 -6.49 13.34
N SER A 322 -20.08 -5.87 13.69
CA SER A 322 -20.22 -4.41 13.75
C SER A 322 -19.27 -3.79 14.77
N LEU A 323 -19.19 -4.39 15.97
CA LEU A 323 -18.29 -3.99 17.05
C LEU A 323 -16.81 -4.12 16.63
N VAL A 324 -16.44 -5.29 16.10
CA VAL A 324 -15.08 -5.57 15.63
C VAL A 324 -14.70 -4.67 14.45
N GLY A 325 -15.63 -4.45 13.51
CA GLY A 325 -15.45 -3.56 12.37
C GLY A 325 -15.22 -2.11 12.81
N ALA A 326 -15.93 -1.64 13.84
CA ALA A 326 -15.69 -0.30 14.41
C ALA A 326 -14.27 -0.17 15.00
N ILE A 327 -13.77 -1.21 15.67
CA ILE A 327 -12.40 -1.25 16.20
C ILE A 327 -11.38 -1.29 15.05
N ARG A 328 -11.61 -2.11 14.01
CA ARG A 328 -10.73 -2.17 12.84
C ARG A 328 -10.68 -0.83 12.09
N ALA A 329 -11.84 -0.19 11.93
CA ALA A 329 -11.99 1.12 11.29
C ALA A 329 -11.23 2.25 12.03
N GLN A 330 -10.91 2.06 13.32
CA GLN A 330 -10.07 2.99 14.09
C GLN A 330 -8.57 2.79 13.86
N GLY A 331 -8.17 1.80 13.05
CA GLY A 331 -6.77 1.54 12.73
C GLY A 331 -6.07 0.60 13.71
N TYR A 332 -6.80 -0.13 14.56
CA TYR A 332 -6.20 -1.11 15.45
C TYR A 332 -5.84 -2.40 14.69
N SER A 333 -4.59 -2.85 14.84
CA SER A 333 -4.06 -4.10 14.26
C SER A 333 -4.38 -5.34 15.08
N GLY A 334 -4.75 -5.17 16.35
CA GLY A 334 -5.11 -6.26 17.27
C GLY A 334 -6.30 -5.90 18.14
N ILE A 335 -6.90 -6.92 18.75
CA ILE A 335 -8.13 -6.77 19.52
C ILE A 335 -8.11 -7.64 20.78
N LYS A 336 -8.61 -7.08 21.88
CA LYS A 336 -8.89 -7.81 23.12
C LYS A 336 -10.40 -7.82 23.35
N LEU A 337 -11.00 -9.01 23.41
CA LEU A 337 -12.42 -9.21 23.69
C LEU A 337 -12.59 -9.81 25.07
N SER A 338 -13.64 -9.40 25.81
CA SER A 338 -13.95 -9.93 27.13
C SER A 338 -15.39 -10.40 27.15
N PHE A 339 -15.60 -11.60 27.68
CA PHE A 339 -16.90 -12.25 27.80
C PHE A 339 -17.04 -12.75 29.24
N ASP A 340 -18.13 -12.38 29.89
CA ASP A 340 -18.48 -12.87 31.21
C ASP A 340 -19.91 -13.41 31.17
N HIS A 341 -20.08 -14.67 31.56
CA HIS A 341 -21.38 -15.32 31.57
C HIS A 341 -21.43 -16.44 32.63
N LYS A 342 -22.57 -16.55 33.33
CA LYS A 342 -22.79 -17.55 34.40
C LYS A 342 -22.64 -18.99 33.90
N ASP A 343 -23.04 -19.25 32.66
CA ASP A 343 -22.82 -20.51 31.96
C ASP A 343 -21.53 -20.42 31.12
N PRO A 344 -20.46 -21.15 31.47
CA PRO A 344 -19.20 -21.16 30.74
C PRO A 344 -19.34 -21.63 29.29
N ASP A 345 -20.16 -22.64 29.01
CA ASP A 345 -20.30 -23.18 27.64
C ASP A 345 -20.91 -22.15 26.70
N HIS A 346 -21.84 -21.34 27.22
CA HIS A 346 -22.37 -20.20 26.50
C HIS A 346 -21.31 -19.12 26.25
N ALA A 347 -20.47 -18.81 27.24
CA ALA A 347 -19.35 -17.88 27.06
C ALA A 347 -18.39 -18.35 25.96
N TYR A 348 -18.05 -19.64 25.93
CA TYR A 348 -17.25 -20.25 24.88
C TYR A 348 -17.93 -20.22 23.51
N LYS A 349 -19.26 -20.40 23.42
CA LYS A 349 -20.01 -20.25 22.16
C LYS A 349 -19.93 -18.82 21.63
N ILE A 350 -20.16 -17.82 22.48
CA ILE A 350 -20.05 -16.40 22.14
C ILE A 350 -18.62 -16.08 21.68
N ALA A 351 -17.60 -16.56 22.40
CA ALA A 351 -16.20 -16.34 22.06
C ALA A 351 -15.82 -16.92 20.69
N ARG A 352 -16.35 -18.09 20.29
CA ARG A 352 -16.14 -18.66 18.95
C ARG A 352 -16.71 -17.77 17.84
N GLU A 353 -17.93 -17.26 18.02
CA GLU A 353 -18.57 -16.39 17.03
C GLU A 353 -17.85 -15.03 16.95
N ALA A 354 -17.38 -14.52 18.08
CA ALA A 354 -16.56 -13.31 18.11
C ALA A 354 -15.20 -13.52 17.44
N TYR A 355 -14.59 -14.71 17.60
CA TYR A 355 -13.34 -15.06 16.91
C TYR A 355 -13.57 -15.08 15.39
N ALA A 356 -14.65 -15.73 14.95
CA ALA A 356 -15.03 -15.73 13.54
C ALA A 356 -15.22 -14.30 13.01
N ALA A 357 -15.92 -13.43 13.75
CA ALA A 357 -16.07 -12.03 13.39
C ALA A 357 -14.73 -11.28 13.29
N CYS A 358 -13.79 -11.52 14.23
CA CYS A 358 -12.44 -10.98 14.15
C CYS A 358 -11.69 -11.41 12.88
N ARG A 359 -11.80 -12.69 12.50
CA ARG A 359 -11.15 -13.21 11.30
C ARG A 359 -11.76 -12.63 10.03
N GLU A 360 -13.09 -12.52 9.96
CA GLU A 360 -13.79 -11.87 8.85
C GLU A 360 -13.40 -10.41 8.66
N GLU A 361 -13.25 -9.66 9.75
CA GLU A 361 -12.80 -8.27 9.74
C GLU A 361 -11.29 -8.11 9.49
N GLY A 362 -10.54 -9.22 9.37
CA GLY A 362 -9.14 -9.23 8.96
C GLY A 362 -8.13 -9.08 10.09
N PHE A 363 -8.51 -9.37 11.35
CA PHE A 363 -7.54 -9.47 12.44
C PHE A 363 -6.76 -10.78 12.35
N GLU A 364 -5.43 -10.71 12.40
CA GLU A 364 -4.56 -11.89 12.45
C GLU A 364 -4.78 -12.71 13.74
N PRO A 365 -4.71 -14.06 13.69
CA PRO A 365 -4.98 -14.90 14.85
C PRO A 365 -4.12 -14.57 16.07
N ASN A 366 -2.82 -14.33 15.84
CA ASN A 366 -1.84 -13.95 16.86
C ASN A 366 -2.08 -12.55 17.49
N LYS A 367 -2.92 -11.70 16.86
CA LYS A 367 -3.31 -10.38 17.36
C LYS A 367 -4.68 -10.37 18.05
N ILE A 368 -5.35 -11.52 18.14
CA ILE A 368 -6.62 -11.68 18.85
C ILE A 368 -6.34 -12.20 20.26
N LYS A 369 -6.90 -11.51 21.26
CA LYS A 369 -6.82 -11.90 22.68
C LYS A 369 -8.25 -12.00 23.21
N MET A 370 -8.60 -13.09 23.91
CA MET A 370 -9.92 -13.24 24.52
C MET A 370 -9.81 -13.43 26.02
N VAL A 371 -10.72 -12.83 26.77
CA VAL A 371 -10.90 -13.06 28.20
C VAL A 371 -12.25 -13.70 28.39
N ILE A 372 -12.31 -14.95 28.82
CA ILE A 372 -13.55 -15.72 28.99
C ILE A 372 -13.69 -16.05 30.47
N ASN A 373 -14.67 -15.47 31.15
CA ASN A 373 -14.90 -15.65 32.59
C ASN A 373 -13.63 -15.43 33.43
N GLY A 374 -12.86 -14.38 33.10
CA GLY A 374 -11.61 -14.02 33.77
C GLY A 374 -10.35 -14.72 33.23
N GLU A 375 -10.48 -15.79 32.45
CA GLU A 375 -9.34 -16.50 31.85
C GLU A 375 -8.86 -15.83 30.57
N VAL A 376 -7.56 -15.51 30.48
CA VAL A 376 -6.96 -14.84 29.32
C VAL A 376 -6.37 -15.86 28.34
N LEU A 377 -6.96 -15.98 27.15
CA LEU A 377 -6.55 -16.90 26.09
C LEU A 377 -5.93 -16.15 24.91
N LYS A 378 -4.83 -16.67 24.35
CA LYS A 378 -4.10 -16.10 23.21
C LYS A 378 -3.42 -17.19 22.38
N GLY A 379 -3.16 -16.91 21.10
CA GLY A 379 -2.36 -17.80 20.24
C GLY A 379 -2.88 -19.24 20.26
N ASP A 380 -1.98 -20.22 20.29
CA ASP A 380 -2.33 -21.64 20.24
C ASP A 380 -3.26 -22.09 21.37
N GLU A 381 -3.17 -21.47 22.56
CA GLU A 381 -4.05 -21.78 23.69
C GLU A 381 -5.51 -21.39 23.38
N LEU A 382 -5.71 -20.24 22.72
CA LEU A 382 -7.01 -19.79 22.25
C LEU A 382 -7.60 -20.81 21.27
N HIS A 383 -6.81 -21.26 20.30
CA HIS A 383 -7.25 -22.25 19.29
C HIS A 383 -7.64 -23.57 19.94
N LYS A 384 -6.76 -24.11 20.80
CA LYS A 384 -6.98 -25.39 21.47
C LYS A 384 -8.23 -25.36 22.35
N LYS A 385 -8.45 -24.29 23.13
CA LYS A 385 -9.62 -24.19 24.01
C LYS A 385 -10.92 -23.88 23.27
N LEU A 386 -10.90 -22.99 22.28
CA LEU A 386 -12.11 -22.65 21.53
C LEU A 386 -12.53 -23.77 20.58
N PHE A 387 -11.58 -24.39 19.87
CA PHE A 387 -11.88 -25.24 18.72
C PHE A 387 -11.42 -26.69 18.86
N GLY A 388 -10.65 -27.05 19.89
CA GLY A 388 -10.13 -28.41 20.04
C GLY A 388 -11.21 -29.50 20.06
N THR A 389 -12.43 -29.19 20.53
CA THR A 389 -13.58 -30.11 20.51
C THR A 389 -14.51 -29.93 19.31
N VAL A 390 -14.33 -28.87 18.53
CA VAL A 390 -15.21 -28.50 17.39
C VAL A 390 -14.39 -27.93 16.21
N PRO A 391 -13.44 -28.69 15.64
CA PRO A 391 -12.52 -28.19 14.61
C PRO A 391 -13.24 -27.75 13.32
N GLU A 392 -14.44 -28.27 13.05
CA GLU A 392 -15.26 -27.85 11.91
C GLU A 392 -15.64 -26.37 11.96
N LYS A 393 -15.86 -25.82 13.17
CA LYS A 393 -16.22 -24.41 13.36
C LYS A 393 -15.04 -23.48 13.09
N GLU A 394 -13.82 -23.93 13.38
CA GLU A 394 -12.60 -23.21 13.02
C GLU A 394 -12.44 -23.13 11.51
N LYS A 395 -12.54 -24.27 10.82
CA LYS A 395 -12.49 -24.32 9.36
C LYS A 395 -13.57 -23.44 8.72
N ALA A 396 -14.79 -23.44 9.26
CA ALA A 396 -15.85 -22.56 8.79
C ALA A 396 -15.51 -21.07 8.98
N ALA A 397 -14.90 -20.70 10.10
CA ALA A 397 -14.44 -19.33 10.33
C ALA A 397 -13.31 -18.94 9.37
N GLU A 398 -12.35 -19.84 9.12
CA GLU A 398 -11.24 -19.62 8.19
C GLU A 398 -11.71 -19.51 6.73
N LEU A 399 -12.57 -20.41 6.27
CA LEU A 399 -13.17 -20.34 4.95
C LEU A 399 -13.96 -19.05 4.75
N SER A 400 -14.71 -18.62 5.77
CA SER A 400 -15.41 -17.34 5.73
C SER A 400 -14.42 -16.17 5.63
N ALA A 401 -13.36 -16.18 6.46
CA ALA A 401 -12.33 -15.16 6.43
C ALA A 401 -11.62 -15.07 5.07
N GLN A 402 -11.27 -16.21 4.46
CA GLN A 402 -10.69 -16.30 3.12
C GLN A 402 -11.65 -15.75 2.05
N HIS A 403 -12.95 -16.07 2.16
CA HIS A 403 -13.95 -15.51 1.26
C HIS A 403 -14.02 -13.97 1.37
N PHE A 404 -14.06 -13.43 2.59
CA PHE A 404 -14.05 -11.98 2.79
C PHE A 404 -12.74 -11.33 2.35
N GLU A 405 -11.60 -11.99 2.55
CA GLU A 405 -10.29 -11.53 2.09
C GLU A 405 -10.22 -11.49 0.55
N LYS A 406 -10.66 -12.56 -0.11
CA LYS A 406 -10.76 -12.61 -1.58
C LYS A 406 -11.68 -11.51 -2.09
N MET A 407 -12.86 -11.36 -1.50
CA MET A 407 -13.80 -10.28 -1.85
C MET A 407 -13.14 -8.91 -1.69
N ARG A 408 -12.41 -8.65 -0.59
CA ARG A 408 -11.64 -7.40 -0.42
C ARG A 408 -10.56 -7.22 -1.50
N GLY A 409 -9.85 -8.29 -1.86
CA GLY A 409 -8.79 -8.27 -2.86
C GLY A 409 -9.30 -8.04 -4.29
N ASP A 410 -10.33 -8.75 -4.72
CA ASP A 410 -10.94 -8.62 -6.05
C ASP A 410 -11.50 -7.20 -6.23
N ARG A 411 -12.13 -6.66 -5.18
CA ARG A 411 -12.63 -5.29 -5.11
C ARG A 411 -11.53 -4.22 -5.22
N ALA A 412 -10.40 -4.43 -4.54
CA ALA A 412 -9.25 -3.52 -4.64
C ALA A 412 -8.68 -3.50 -6.06
N LYS A 413 -8.62 -4.66 -6.72
CA LYS A 413 -8.16 -4.79 -8.11
C LYS A 413 -9.12 -4.14 -9.10
N GLU A 414 -10.43 -4.30 -8.95
CA GLU A 414 -11.44 -3.65 -9.80
C GLU A 414 -11.36 -2.12 -9.68
N ALA A 415 -11.21 -1.59 -8.46
CA ALA A 415 -11.01 -0.16 -8.23
C ALA A 415 -9.70 0.37 -8.86
N ALA A 416 -8.62 -0.43 -8.84
CA ALA A 416 -7.35 -0.09 -9.48
C ALA A 416 -7.44 -0.14 -11.02
N GLY A 417 -8.06 -1.17 -11.59
CA GLY A 417 -8.23 -1.34 -13.05
C GLY A 417 -9.09 -0.25 -13.70
N ALA A 418 -10.18 0.18 -13.04
CA ALA A 418 -10.99 1.32 -13.48
C ALA A 418 -10.21 2.65 -13.48
N SER A 419 -9.18 2.72 -12.64
CA SER A 419 -8.25 3.83 -12.55
C SER A 419 -7.21 3.81 -13.68
N ASP A 420 -6.66 2.64 -14.02
CA ASP A 420 -5.59 2.47 -15.01
C ASP A 420 -6.07 2.66 -16.45
N VAL A 421 -7.27 2.14 -16.78
CA VAL A 421 -7.91 2.39 -18.10
C VAL A 421 -8.12 3.89 -18.33
N ARG A 422 -8.42 4.65 -17.27
CA ARG A 422 -8.61 6.11 -17.34
C ARG A 422 -7.31 6.90 -17.40
N ILE A 423 -6.24 6.46 -16.75
CA ILE A 423 -4.90 7.07 -16.92
C ILE A 423 -4.39 6.79 -18.33
N ALA A 424 -4.60 5.58 -18.85
CA ALA A 424 -4.31 5.26 -20.24
C ALA A 424 -5.09 6.19 -21.19
N GLN A 425 -6.39 6.39 -20.97
CA GLN A 425 -7.20 7.33 -21.77
C GLN A 425 -6.74 8.79 -21.62
N LYS A 426 -6.45 9.28 -20.41
CA LYS A 426 -5.95 10.65 -20.20
C LYS A 426 -4.55 10.87 -20.78
N SER A 427 -3.67 9.87 -20.71
CA SER A 427 -2.32 9.97 -21.28
C SER A 427 -2.33 9.88 -22.81
N VAL A 428 -3.28 9.16 -23.41
CA VAL A 428 -3.55 9.21 -24.85
C VAL A 428 -4.05 10.60 -25.25
N ALA A 429 -5.06 11.14 -24.55
CA ALA A 429 -5.58 12.49 -24.81
C ALA A 429 -4.49 13.58 -24.65
N MET A 430 -3.67 13.50 -23.61
CA MET A 430 -2.57 14.45 -23.39
C MET A 430 -1.48 14.35 -24.47
N ARG A 431 -1.20 13.14 -24.99
CA ARG A 431 -0.28 12.96 -26.14
C ARG A 431 -0.85 13.53 -27.42
N GLU A 432 -2.16 13.43 -27.64
CA GLU A 432 -2.85 14.04 -28.78
C GLU A 432 -2.81 15.56 -28.70
N GLU A 433 -3.09 16.15 -27.53
CA GLU A 433 -2.99 17.60 -27.29
C GLU A 433 -1.56 18.12 -27.49
N LEU A 434 -0.55 17.45 -26.94
CA LEU A 434 0.85 17.80 -27.17
C LEU A 434 1.25 17.66 -28.65
N GLY A 435 0.72 16.65 -29.35
CA GLY A 435 0.91 16.47 -30.78
C GLY A 435 0.23 17.55 -31.62
N GLN A 436 -0.94 18.05 -31.21
CA GLN A 436 -1.61 19.18 -31.85
C GLN A 436 -0.85 20.50 -31.59
N GLY A 437 -0.37 20.71 -30.37
CA GLY A 437 0.46 21.88 -30.03
C GLY A 437 1.75 21.95 -30.85
N ARG A 438 2.45 20.82 -31.05
CA ARG A 438 3.65 20.75 -31.91
C ARG A 438 3.33 21.04 -33.37
N ARG A 439 2.21 20.52 -33.89
CA ARG A 439 1.76 20.79 -35.26
C ARG A 439 1.40 22.26 -35.47
N GLN A 440 0.76 22.91 -34.50
CA GLN A 440 0.49 24.35 -34.55
C GLN A 440 1.78 25.18 -34.50
N GLN A 441 2.76 24.81 -33.68
CA GLN A 441 4.05 25.49 -33.63
C GLN A 441 4.83 25.35 -34.94
N GLN A 442 4.83 24.17 -35.56
CA GLN A 442 5.43 23.96 -36.88
C GLN A 442 4.72 24.80 -37.96
N ALA A 443 3.39 24.78 -38.01
CA ALA A 443 2.62 25.57 -38.97
C ALA A 443 2.89 27.08 -38.84
N ARG A 444 3.05 27.58 -37.60
CA ARG A 444 3.43 28.99 -37.36
C ARG A 444 4.85 29.29 -37.82
N ALA A 445 5.80 28.39 -37.56
CA ALA A 445 7.18 28.54 -38.01
C ALA A 445 7.29 28.52 -39.54
N ASP A 446 6.52 27.66 -40.21
CA ASP A 446 6.50 27.58 -41.67
C ASP A 446 5.81 28.79 -42.30
N ALA A 447 4.73 29.29 -41.70
CA ALA A 447 4.09 30.54 -42.12
C ALA A 447 5.02 31.75 -41.99
N ALA A 448 5.78 31.84 -40.88
CA ALA A 448 6.77 32.89 -40.68
C ALA A 448 7.91 32.85 -41.73
N ARG A 449 8.38 31.65 -42.09
CA ARG A 449 9.37 31.47 -43.16
C ARG A 449 8.83 31.85 -44.54
N GLN A 450 7.54 31.63 -44.79
CA GLN A 450 6.90 32.05 -46.03
C GLN A 450 6.75 33.57 -46.11
N SER A 451 6.38 34.25 -45.02
CA SER A 451 6.33 35.71 -45.01
C SER A 451 7.71 36.34 -45.24
N GLU A 452 8.77 35.79 -44.61
CA GLU A 452 10.14 36.26 -44.84
C GLU A 452 10.60 36.09 -46.30
N ARG A 453 10.17 35.03 -47.01
CA ARG A 453 10.49 34.86 -48.43
C ARG A 453 9.79 35.88 -49.33
N VAL A 454 8.54 36.21 -49.02
CA VAL A 454 7.78 37.21 -49.79
C VAL A 454 8.38 38.61 -49.63
N ASP A 455 8.83 38.96 -48.42
CA ASP A 455 9.48 40.25 -48.16
C ASP A 455 10.82 40.38 -48.91
N VAL A 456 11.62 39.30 -48.99
CA VAL A 456 12.88 39.28 -49.75
C VAL A 456 12.65 39.42 -51.27
N GLU A 457 11.62 38.79 -51.82
CA GLU A 457 11.24 38.94 -53.23
C GLU A 457 10.71 40.35 -53.56
N MET A 458 10.00 41.02 -52.65
CA MET A 458 9.57 42.41 -52.87
C MET A 458 10.72 43.42 -52.82
N THR A 459 11.75 43.20 -51.98
CA THR A 459 12.94 44.08 -51.95
C THR A 459 13.89 43.91 -53.14
N THR A 460 13.75 42.86 -53.95
CA THR A 460 14.62 42.59 -55.11
C THR A 460 13.97 42.89 -56.46
N ALA A 461 12.73 43.42 -56.46
CA ALA A 461 12.09 43.88 -57.68
C ALA A 461 12.84 45.11 -58.26
N PRO A 462 13.41 45.03 -59.48
CA PRO A 462 14.14 46.14 -60.07
C PRO A 462 13.19 47.29 -60.38
N GLN A 463 13.47 48.48 -59.82
CA GLN A 463 12.82 49.72 -60.21
C GLN A 463 13.04 49.95 -61.71
N ARG A 464 12.02 49.62 -62.51
CA ARG A 464 11.96 50.03 -63.92
C ARG A 464 11.58 51.51 -63.94
N ALA A 465 12.54 52.34 -64.32
CA ALA A 465 12.36 53.70 -64.79
C ALA A 465 11.72 53.74 -66.18
#